data_AF-A0A8H5Z0S7-F1
#
_entry.id   AF-A0A8H5Z0S7-F1
#
_cell.length_a   1.000
_cell.length_b   1.000
_cell.length_c   1.000
_cell.angle_alpha   90.00
_cell.angle_beta   90.00
_cell.angle_gamma   90.00
#
_symmetry.space_group_name_H-M   'P 1'
#
loop_
_entity.id
_entity.type
_entity.pdbx_description
1 polymer ?
#
loop_
_entity_poly.entity_id
_entity_poly.type
_entity_poly.pdbx_seq_one_letter_code
_entity_poly.pdbx_strand_id
1 'polypeptide(L)'
;MTPNNFLFLLLLSLIPPSCALTEYIGDNVTIVATSVQPCHLFGDPDLLGVGFRASFYISWAVGLLGLLLGALEEMKAPRLGFNILLLTLTIILIRNTTLGSLALLEWYIVMGLAVISANALFTVSMQPYELAVEDESESHSQPLDNSSRHPSPSRNNDAVERRESVQPEDSTNNQEAATNGGTQPLLEANPDLAELKRMLLRIMRSLQVGFYSDPLGFGFLVLLYGVISCCLPWLYFIESTSGHKEGCAVPIFLFGTWDMFNKHWQIFLKVFAVLGVLLGALYILLGSYMVYRGIKMWKEYALTLESMKERRYSGIKLLRLDVGNFKRALDGGKTRAVPETQMAYQQLATAIQWARRQEEAAAEDEKQARNLVERASKLMEQYWEQNFLLLVVRGVLFVGLAVSGSLSIWFIEKTIDKNHIDMDDDLGSSNGQLLALLVAVLTAANFL
;
A
#
# COMPACT_ATOMS: atom_id res chain seq x y z
N MET A 1 -9.86 -12.40 5.09
CA MET A 1 -10.77 -11.99 6.18
C MET A 1 -11.38 -13.25 6.75
N THR A 2 -11.11 -13.59 8.01
CA THR A 2 -11.70 -14.77 8.65
C THR A 2 -13.17 -14.48 8.96
N PRO A 3 -14.06 -15.50 9.02
CA PRO A 3 -15.48 -15.31 9.34
C PRO A 3 -15.72 -14.58 10.66
N ASN A 4 -14.79 -14.69 11.62
CA ASN A 4 -14.84 -13.98 12.90
C ASN A 4 -14.77 -12.45 12.75
N ASN A 5 -14.05 -11.94 11.76
CA ASN A 5 -13.93 -10.49 11.54
C ASN A 5 -15.23 -9.89 10.99
N PHE A 6 -15.99 -10.66 10.20
CA PHE A 6 -17.27 -10.19 9.66
C PHE A 6 -18.35 -10.09 10.75
N LEU A 7 -18.43 -11.11 11.63
CA LEU A 7 -19.36 -11.08 12.75
C LEU A 7 -19.05 -9.91 13.70
N PHE A 8 -17.77 -9.63 13.94
CA PHE A 8 -17.36 -8.48 14.73
C PHE A 8 -17.82 -7.15 14.08
N LEU A 9 -17.57 -6.94 12.78
CA LEU A 9 -18.05 -5.75 12.06
C LEU A 9 -19.57 -5.62 12.05
N LEU A 10 -20.30 -6.74 11.97
CA LEU A 10 -21.76 -6.75 12.07
C LEU A 10 -22.22 -6.31 13.47
N LEU A 11 -21.60 -6.81 14.53
CA LEU A 11 -21.89 -6.42 15.91
C LEU A 11 -21.58 -4.93 16.14
N LEU A 12 -20.51 -4.41 15.52
CA LEU A 12 -20.17 -2.99 15.57
C LEU A 12 -21.23 -2.10 14.91
N SER A 13 -21.85 -2.57 13.82
CA SER A 13 -22.91 -1.82 13.13
C SER A 13 -24.23 -1.72 13.90
N LEU A 14 -24.41 -2.52 14.96
CA LEU A 14 -25.60 -2.54 15.79
C LEU A 14 -25.55 -1.54 16.95
N ILE A 15 -24.39 -0.93 17.22
CA ILE A 15 -24.25 0.08 18.28
C ILE A 15 -24.83 1.39 17.73
N PRO A 16 -25.96 1.89 18.27
CA PRO A 16 -26.50 3.16 17.83
C PRO A 16 -25.47 4.26 18.10
N PRO A 17 -25.24 5.19 17.15
CA PRO A 17 -24.40 6.34 17.42
C PRO A 17 -24.99 7.10 18.61
N SER A 18 -24.16 7.62 19.50
CA SER A 18 -24.70 8.46 20.57
C SER A 18 -25.44 9.66 19.97
N CYS A 19 -26.41 10.16 20.72
CA CYS A 19 -27.10 11.40 20.43
C CYS A 19 -26.48 12.57 21.21
N ALA A 20 -25.29 12.38 21.79
CA ALA A 20 -24.58 13.44 22.46
C ALA A 20 -24.08 14.45 21.42
N LEU A 21 -24.08 15.73 21.78
CA LEU A 21 -23.61 16.82 20.95
C LEU A 21 -22.69 17.68 21.79
N THR A 22 -21.64 18.25 21.18
CA THR A 22 -20.85 19.27 21.86
C THR A 22 -21.66 20.57 21.90
N GLU A 23 -22.12 20.96 23.08
CA GLU A 23 -22.98 22.14 23.28
C GLU A 23 -22.61 22.95 24.53
N TYR A 24 -23.05 24.21 24.56
CA TYR A 24 -22.94 25.06 25.75
C TYR A 24 -24.02 24.68 26.78
N ILE A 25 -23.72 24.91 28.06
CA ILE A 25 -24.74 24.82 29.11
C ILE A 25 -25.87 25.80 28.81
N GLY A 26 -27.10 25.27 28.71
CA GLY A 26 -28.30 26.09 28.59
C GLY A 26 -28.51 26.94 29.85
N ASP A 27 -28.92 28.21 29.68
CA ASP A 27 -29.02 29.19 30.76
C ASP A 27 -29.97 28.77 31.92
N ASN A 28 -30.82 27.76 31.70
CA ASN A 28 -31.80 27.25 32.66
C ASN A 28 -31.39 25.93 33.34
N VAL A 29 -30.21 25.37 33.04
CA VAL A 29 -29.79 24.08 33.60
C VAL A 29 -29.01 24.33 34.89
N THR A 30 -29.64 24.04 36.02
CA THR A 30 -28.99 24.04 37.34
C THR A 30 -28.22 22.75 37.52
N ILE A 31 -27.01 22.69 36.99
CA ILE A 31 -26.11 21.57 37.23
C ILE A 31 -25.61 21.69 38.67
N VAL A 32 -25.63 20.56 39.39
CA VAL A 32 -25.31 20.46 40.83
C VAL A 32 -23.86 20.87 41.15
N ALA A 33 -23.02 21.05 40.12
CA ALA A 33 -21.71 21.68 40.24
C ALA A 33 -21.85 23.21 40.29
N THR A 34 -21.65 23.76 41.49
CA THR A 34 -21.59 25.18 41.81
C THR A 34 -20.77 26.01 40.80
N SER A 35 -21.35 27.09 40.26
CA SER A 35 -20.64 28.23 39.63
C SER A 35 -19.92 27.92 38.29
N VAL A 36 -20.60 27.29 37.34
CA VAL A 36 -20.03 27.15 35.98
C VAL A 36 -20.28 28.45 35.18
N GLN A 37 -19.22 29.01 34.60
CA GLN A 37 -19.29 30.23 33.77
C GLN A 37 -20.23 30.02 32.57
N PRO A 38 -20.93 31.07 32.08
CA PRO A 38 -21.96 30.98 31.02
C PRO A 38 -21.49 30.45 29.65
N CYS A 39 -20.20 30.11 29.51
CA CYS A 39 -19.51 29.65 28.31
C CYS A 39 -18.86 28.27 28.46
N HIS A 40 -19.28 27.47 29.44
CA HIS A 40 -18.78 26.11 29.60
C HIS A 40 -19.37 25.15 28.58
N LEU A 41 -18.55 24.20 28.14
CA LEU A 41 -18.84 23.26 27.06
C LEU A 41 -18.91 21.84 27.59
N PHE A 42 -19.97 21.12 27.25
CA PHE A 42 -20.01 19.67 27.34
C PHE A 42 -19.60 19.09 26.00
N GLY A 43 -18.59 18.23 26.00
CA GLY A 43 -18.11 17.56 24.79
C GLY A 43 -18.88 16.28 24.50
N ASP A 44 -19.06 15.96 23.22
CA ASP A 44 -19.52 14.63 22.83
C ASP A 44 -18.48 13.57 23.26
N PRO A 45 -18.80 12.66 24.20
CA PRO A 45 -17.87 11.63 24.66
C PRO A 45 -17.39 10.73 23.52
N ASP A 46 -18.15 10.55 22.44
CA ASP A 46 -17.75 9.70 21.32
C ASP A 46 -16.71 10.34 20.38
N LEU A 47 -16.58 11.66 20.44
CA LEU A 47 -15.63 12.42 19.60
C LEU A 47 -14.46 13.00 20.41
N LEU A 48 -14.70 13.34 21.67
CA LEU A 48 -13.72 14.05 22.51
C LEU A 48 -13.27 13.22 23.72
N GLY A 49 -14.01 12.16 24.06
CA GLY A 49 -13.76 11.33 25.24
C GLY A 49 -12.38 10.67 25.24
N VAL A 50 -11.93 10.29 26.44
CA VAL A 50 -10.58 9.76 26.67
C VAL A 50 -10.34 8.44 25.91
N GLY A 51 -11.34 7.56 25.85
CA GLY A 51 -11.23 6.29 25.12
C GLY A 51 -11.05 6.50 23.62
N PHE A 52 -11.78 7.47 23.07
CA PHE A 52 -11.66 7.88 21.69
C PHE A 52 -10.26 8.45 21.39
N ARG A 53 -9.79 9.44 22.15
CA ARG A 53 -8.45 10.04 21.97
C ARG A 53 -7.32 9.02 22.10
N ALA A 54 -7.39 8.17 23.13
CA ALA A 54 -6.42 7.10 23.35
C ALA A 54 -6.33 6.14 22.14
N SER A 55 -7.44 5.88 21.44
CA SER A 55 -7.44 5.03 20.24
C SER A 55 -6.53 5.58 19.12
N PHE A 56 -6.51 6.90 18.92
CA PHE A 56 -5.64 7.56 17.95
C PHE A 56 -4.18 7.54 18.40
N TYR A 57 -3.92 7.75 19.69
CA TYR A 57 -2.57 7.71 20.25
C TYR A 57 -1.95 6.32 20.16
N ILE A 58 -2.72 5.28 20.47
CA ILE A 58 -2.29 3.89 20.29
C ILE A 58 -2.02 3.61 18.81
N SER A 59 -2.93 4.00 17.92
CA SER A 59 -2.76 3.80 16.47
C SER A 59 -1.51 4.51 15.93
N TRP A 60 -1.24 5.73 16.40
CA TRP A 60 -0.03 6.48 16.07
C TRP A 60 1.23 5.79 16.59
N ALA A 61 1.23 5.34 17.86
CA ALA A 61 2.36 4.64 18.46
C ALA A 61 2.65 3.30 17.75
N VAL A 62 1.62 2.55 17.35
CA VAL A 62 1.75 1.34 16.52
C VAL A 62 2.35 1.68 15.16
N GLY A 63 1.93 2.78 14.52
CA GLY A 63 2.55 3.28 13.28
C GLY A 63 4.05 3.56 13.43
N LEU A 64 4.44 4.25 14.49
CA LEU A 64 5.84 4.51 14.81
C LEU A 64 6.64 3.23 15.07
N LEU A 65 6.05 2.28 15.82
CA LEU A 65 6.68 1.00 16.11
C LEU A 65 6.86 0.15 14.84
N GLY A 66 5.84 0.12 13.97
CA GLY A 66 5.91 -0.53 12.65
C GLY A 66 7.00 0.06 11.76
N LEU A 67 7.16 1.39 11.76
CA LEU A 67 8.24 2.06 11.05
C LEU A 67 9.62 1.72 11.62
N LEU A 68 9.75 1.74 12.95
CA LEU A 68 11.00 1.43 13.65
C LEU A 68 11.46 -0.02 13.41
N LEU A 69 10.53 -0.98 13.48
CA LEU A 69 10.79 -2.40 13.25
C LEU A 69 10.90 -2.76 11.75
N GLY A 70 10.51 -1.85 10.85
CA GLY A 70 10.41 -2.13 9.42
C GLY A 70 9.31 -3.15 9.07
N ALA A 71 8.34 -3.38 9.97
CA ALA A 71 7.27 -4.38 9.86
C ALA A 71 6.04 -3.85 9.11
N LEU A 72 6.25 -3.25 7.94
CA LEU A 72 5.19 -2.55 7.20
C LEU A 72 4.12 -3.47 6.61
N GLU A 73 4.46 -4.72 6.36
CA GLU A 73 3.51 -5.73 5.88
C GLU A 73 2.47 -6.06 6.95
N GLU A 74 2.87 -6.06 8.23
CA GLU A 74 1.97 -6.29 9.37
C GLU A 74 1.05 -5.08 9.64
N MET A 75 1.39 -3.91 9.10
CA MET A 75 0.58 -2.68 9.23
C MET A 75 -0.72 -2.70 8.43
N LYS A 76 -0.97 -3.71 7.60
CA LYS A 76 -2.21 -3.82 6.79
C LYS A 76 -3.47 -3.86 7.65
N ALA A 77 -3.46 -4.65 8.73
CA ALA A 77 -4.62 -4.73 9.63
C ALA A 77 -4.86 -3.40 10.37
N PRO A 78 -3.85 -2.75 10.97
CA PRO A 78 -4.00 -1.40 11.52
C PRO A 78 -4.50 -0.34 10.56
N ARG A 79 -4.00 -0.32 9.32
CA ARG A 79 -4.46 0.62 8.29
C ARG A 79 -5.94 0.43 7.95
N LEU A 80 -6.38 -0.82 7.83
CA LEU A 80 -7.79 -1.14 7.59
C LEU A 80 -8.67 -0.68 8.76
N GLY A 81 -8.28 -1.02 9.99
CA GLY A 81 -9.00 -0.59 11.20
C GLY A 81 -9.12 0.93 11.29
N PHE A 82 -8.03 1.64 11.01
CA PHE A 82 -8.01 3.10 10.97
C PHE A 82 -8.92 3.69 9.90
N ASN A 83 -8.93 3.15 8.67
CA ASN A 83 -9.83 3.64 7.62
C ASN A 83 -11.31 3.47 7.97
N ILE A 84 -11.66 2.35 8.61
CA ILE A 84 -13.03 2.11 9.10
C ILE A 84 -13.38 3.14 10.17
N LEU A 85 -12.49 3.37 11.15
CA LEU A 85 -12.67 4.36 12.20
C LEU A 85 -12.85 5.78 11.60
N LEU A 86 -11.98 6.18 10.67
CA LEU A 86 -12.04 7.49 10.01
C LEU A 86 -13.34 7.69 9.22
N LEU A 87 -13.80 6.67 8.51
CA LEU A 87 -15.08 6.71 7.80
C LEU A 87 -16.25 6.90 8.77
N THR A 88 -16.30 6.09 9.83
CA THR A 88 -17.34 6.20 10.87
C THR A 88 -17.35 7.60 11.49
N LEU A 89 -16.18 8.15 11.80
CA LEU A 89 -16.08 9.49 12.37
C LEU A 89 -16.49 10.59 11.42
N THR A 90 -16.16 10.45 10.13
CA THR A 90 -16.60 11.40 9.12
C THR A 90 -18.14 11.45 9.07
N ILE A 91 -18.79 10.29 9.17
CA ILE A 91 -20.26 10.20 9.21
C ILE A 91 -20.80 10.86 10.48
N ILE A 92 -20.22 10.58 11.65
CA ILE A 92 -20.63 11.17 12.93
C ILE A 92 -20.46 12.69 12.91
N LEU A 93 -19.31 13.20 12.46
CA LEU A 93 -19.04 14.63 12.34
C LEU A 93 -20.05 15.34 11.44
N ILE A 94 -20.35 14.78 10.27
CA ILE A 94 -21.37 15.35 9.37
C ILE A 94 -22.73 15.38 10.06
N ARG A 95 -23.12 14.28 10.74
CA ARG A 95 -24.39 14.21 11.47
C ARG A 95 -24.46 15.24 12.61
N ASN A 96 -23.46 15.29 13.48
CA ASN A 96 -23.43 16.21 14.62
C ASN A 96 -23.49 17.66 14.14
N THR A 97 -22.73 17.98 13.08
CA THR A 97 -22.74 19.30 12.45
C THR A 97 -24.16 19.66 11.96
N THR A 98 -24.87 18.74 11.30
CA THR A 98 -26.27 19.00 10.86
C THR A 98 -27.27 19.13 12.02
N LEU A 99 -26.91 18.66 13.22
CA LEU A 99 -27.73 18.78 14.43
C LEU A 99 -27.41 20.04 15.25
N GLY A 100 -26.47 20.88 14.79
CA GLY A 100 -26.14 22.14 15.44
C GLY A 100 -25.09 22.03 16.54
N SER A 101 -24.27 20.97 16.57
CA SER A 101 -23.11 20.87 17.46
C SER A 101 -22.12 22.01 17.23
N LEU A 102 -21.17 22.21 18.15
CA LEU A 102 -20.01 23.10 17.95
C LEU A 102 -19.02 22.56 16.89
N ALA A 103 -19.47 22.55 15.64
CA ALA A 103 -18.89 21.77 14.55
C ALA A 103 -17.43 22.12 14.27
N LEU A 104 -17.07 23.41 14.26
CA LEU A 104 -15.68 23.80 13.97
C LEU A 104 -14.68 23.23 14.98
N LEU A 105 -15.05 23.14 16.26
CA LEU A 105 -14.19 22.60 17.31
C LEU A 105 -14.06 21.09 17.18
N GLU A 106 -15.18 20.39 16.99
CA GLU A 106 -15.21 18.93 16.79
C GLU A 106 -14.37 18.52 15.57
N TRP A 107 -14.58 19.17 14.42
CA TRP A 107 -13.81 18.90 13.21
C TRP A 107 -12.32 19.20 13.39
N TYR A 108 -11.96 20.31 14.05
CA TYR A 108 -10.56 20.63 14.32
C TYR A 108 -9.86 19.54 15.14
N ILE A 109 -10.49 19.09 16.22
CA ILE A 109 -9.93 18.07 17.12
C ILE A 109 -9.84 16.73 16.40
N VAL A 110 -10.95 16.25 15.81
CA VAL A 110 -11.01 14.92 15.19
C VAL A 110 -10.11 14.85 13.95
N MET A 111 -10.06 15.88 13.12
CA MET A 111 -9.15 15.92 11.97
C MET A 111 -7.69 16.02 12.41
N GLY A 112 -7.40 16.77 13.47
CA GLY A 112 -6.06 16.79 14.08
C GLY A 112 -5.61 15.40 14.49
N LEU A 113 -6.44 14.67 15.23
CA LEU A 113 -6.17 13.29 15.66
C LEU A 113 -5.99 12.35 14.45
N ALA A 114 -6.88 12.43 13.47
CA ALA A 114 -6.83 11.61 12.26
C ALA A 114 -5.56 11.84 11.43
N VAL A 115 -5.12 13.09 11.28
CA VAL A 115 -3.90 13.43 10.54
C VAL A 115 -2.66 12.85 11.22
N ILE A 116 -2.59 12.92 12.55
CA ILE A 116 -1.46 12.37 13.33
C ILE A 116 -1.32 10.87 13.10
N SER A 117 -2.42 10.12 13.29
CA SER A 117 -2.40 8.67 13.14
C SER A 117 -2.21 8.25 11.69
N ALA A 118 -2.83 8.94 10.73
CA ALA A 118 -2.65 8.65 9.31
C ALA A 118 -1.20 8.82 8.87
N ASN A 119 -0.54 9.90 9.30
CA ASN A 119 0.87 10.14 8.97
C ASN A 119 1.79 9.03 9.46
N ALA A 120 1.56 8.45 10.64
CA ALA A 120 2.36 7.35 11.18
C ALA A 120 2.00 5.99 10.58
N LEU A 121 0.72 5.71 10.34
CA LEU A 121 0.26 4.41 9.83
C LEU A 121 0.56 4.21 8.34
N PHE A 122 0.49 5.28 7.57
CA PHE A 122 0.60 5.25 6.12
C PHE A 122 1.87 5.94 5.61
N THR A 123 2.82 6.25 6.49
CA THR A 123 4.14 6.64 6.02
C THR A 123 4.74 5.49 5.25
N VAL A 124 4.99 5.79 4.00
CA VAL A 124 5.64 4.90 3.08
C VAL A 124 7.11 4.78 3.49
N SER A 125 7.55 3.60 3.92
CA SER A 125 8.98 3.30 3.75
C SER A 125 9.18 3.03 2.27
N MET A 126 10.10 3.76 1.66
CA MET A 126 10.70 3.29 0.42
C MET A 126 11.46 2.01 0.78
N GLN A 127 10.86 0.85 0.54
CA GLN A 127 11.62 -0.37 0.53
C GLN A 127 12.27 -0.40 -0.84
N PRO A 128 13.60 -0.24 -0.98
CA PRO A 128 14.23 -0.41 -2.28
C PRO A 128 13.83 -1.80 -2.75
N TYR A 129 12.94 -1.87 -3.75
CA TYR A 129 12.72 -3.13 -4.44
C TYR A 129 14.10 -3.53 -4.91
N GLU A 130 14.53 -4.71 -4.46
CA GLU A 130 15.69 -5.42 -4.97
C GLU A 130 15.64 -5.18 -6.47
N LEU A 131 16.58 -4.37 -6.96
CA LEU A 131 16.75 -4.13 -8.37
C LEU A 131 17.03 -5.53 -8.88
N ALA A 132 15.98 -6.24 -9.31
CA ALA A 132 16.13 -7.55 -9.90
C ALA A 132 17.14 -7.28 -10.99
N VAL A 133 18.35 -7.76 -10.75
CA VAL A 133 19.44 -7.69 -11.71
C VAL A 133 18.80 -8.37 -12.91
N GLU A 134 18.36 -7.55 -13.88
CA GLU A 134 17.93 -8.05 -15.17
C GLU A 134 19.12 -8.89 -15.60
N ASP A 135 18.91 -10.20 -15.53
CA ASP A 135 19.93 -11.18 -15.78
C ASP A 135 20.36 -10.92 -17.22
N GLU A 136 21.47 -10.19 -17.41
CA GLU A 136 22.07 -9.91 -18.73
C GLU A 136 22.43 -11.19 -19.50
N SER A 137 22.13 -12.36 -18.92
CA SER A 137 22.17 -13.69 -19.54
C SER A 137 21.36 -13.83 -20.83
N GLU A 138 20.40 -12.94 -21.15
CA GLU A 138 19.69 -13.01 -22.44
C GLU A 138 20.49 -12.44 -23.63
N SER A 139 21.66 -11.82 -23.42
CA SER A 139 22.42 -11.23 -24.54
C SER A 139 23.53 -12.11 -25.14
N HIS A 140 23.79 -13.32 -24.61
CA HIS A 140 24.91 -14.17 -25.06
C HIS A 140 24.57 -15.65 -25.30
N SER A 141 23.34 -15.97 -25.72
CA SER A 141 23.12 -17.18 -26.51
C SER A 141 23.52 -16.90 -27.96
N GLN A 142 24.83 -16.93 -28.24
CA GLN A 142 25.30 -17.13 -29.61
C GLN A 142 24.70 -18.45 -30.13
N PRO A 143 24.04 -18.46 -31.30
CA PRO A 143 23.65 -19.71 -31.92
C PRO A 143 24.94 -20.48 -32.22
N LEU A 144 25.17 -21.58 -31.50
CA LEU A 144 26.11 -22.61 -31.92
C LEU A 144 25.62 -23.14 -33.27
N ASP A 145 26.20 -22.59 -34.32
CA ASP A 145 25.99 -22.94 -35.71
C ASP A 145 26.54 -24.35 -35.94
N ASN A 146 25.78 -25.36 -35.51
CA ASN A 146 26.05 -26.77 -35.81
C ASN A 146 25.66 -27.03 -37.27
N SER A 147 26.54 -26.60 -38.17
CA SER A 147 26.60 -27.02 -39.56
C SER A 147 27.01 -28.49 -39.64
N SER A 148 26.05 -29.40 -39.47
CA SER A 148 26.15 -30.76 -39.96
C SER A 148 25.08 -30.97 -41.03
N ARG A 149 25.41 -30.56 -42.26
CA ARG A 149 24.68 -30.93 -43.48
C ARG A 149 24.69 -32.45 -43.63
N HIS A 150 23.52 -33.08 -43.57
CA HIS A 150 23.28 -34.38 -44.19
C HIS A 150 22.42 -34.18 -45.45
N PRO A 151 22.80 -34.76 -46.61
CA PRO A 151 22.06 -34.57 -47.85
C PRO A 151 20.79 -35.43 -47.89
N SER A 152 19.70 -34.82 -48.30
CA SER A 152 18.42 -35.47 -48.62
C SER A 152 18.53 -36.34 -49.88
N PRO A 153 17.82 -37.48 -49.95
CA PRO A 153 17.48 -38.08 -51.22
C PRO A 153 16.12 -37.57 -51.70
N SER A 154 16.19 -36.92 -52.86
CA SER A 154 15.17 -36.80 -53.90
C SER A 154 14.08 -37.88 -53.87
N ARG A 155 12.80 -37.46 -53.93
CA ARG A 155 11.77 -38.23 -54.60
C ARG A 155 10.79 -37.32 -55.32
N ASN A 156 10.88 -37.44 -56.64
CA ASN A 156 10.08 -36.84 -57.67
C ASN A 156 8.64 -37.39 -57.73
N ASN A 157 7.77 -36.51 -58.24
CA ASN A 157 6.75 -36.76 -59.27
C ASN A 157 5.25 -36.83 -58.92
N ASP A 158 4.56 -36.00 -59.72
CA ASP A 158 3.22 -36.14 -60.34
C ASP A 158 1.99 -35.86 -59.48
N ALA A 159 0.92 -35.20 -59.94
CA ALA A 159 0.57 -34.38 -61.10
C ALA A 159 -0.93 -34.00 -60.91
N VAL A 160 -1.47 -33.18 -61.83
CA VAL A 160 -2.91 -32.99 -62.16
C VAL A 160 -3.63 -31.85 -61.41
N GLU A 161 -3.69 -30.64 -61.99
CA GLU A 161 -4.74 -30.09 -62.89
C GLU A 161 -5.96 -29.56 -62.09
N ARG A 162 -6.39 -28.29 -62.16
CA ARG A 162 -7.03 -27.65 -63.32
C ARG A 162 -7.24 -26.12 -63.11
N ARG A 163 -7.18 -25.40 -64.23
CA ARG A 163 -7.33 -23.96 -64.50
C ARG A 163 -8.74 -23.37 -64.25
N GLU A 164 -8.79 -22.04 -64.04
CA GLU A 164 -9.49 -21.00 -64.84
C GLU A 164 -9.07 -19.60 -64.33
N SER A 165 -8.20 -18.85 -65.05
CA SER A 165 -8.50 -17.69 -65.95
C SER A 165 -9.36 -16.58 -65.30
N VAL A 166 -8.90 -15.33 -65.17
CA VAL A 166 -8.93 -14.27 -66.20
C VAL A 166 -7.95 -13.13 -65.86
N GLN A 167 -7.22 -12.66 -66.89
CA GLN A 167 -6.32 -11.48 -67.00
C GLN A 167 -7.14 -10.22 -67.46
N PRO A 168 -6.59 -9.03 -67.81
CA PRO A 168 -5.31 -8.35 -67.52
C PRO A 168 -5.45 -6.81 -67.26
N GLU A 169 -4.29 -6.11 -67.13
CA GLU A 169 -4.03 -4.65 -67.37
C GLU A 169 -4.63 -3.65 -66.34
N ASP A 170 -3.95 -2.61 -65.83
CA ASP A 170 -2.94 -1.68 -66.34
C ASP A 170 -1.98 -1.26 -65.20
N SER A 171 -0.66 -1.25 -65.35
CA SER A 171 0.15 -0.17 -65.96
C SER A 171 -0.14 1.23 -65.36
N THR A 172 0.73 1.67 -64.45
CA THR A 172 1.24 3.05 -64.42
C THR A 172 2.45 3.13 -63.50
N ASN A 173 3.60 3.30 -64.14
CA ASN A 173 4.79 3.89 -63.56
C ASN A 173 4.43 5.22 -62.90
N ASN A 174 4.87 5.46 -61.67
CA ASN A 174 5.25 6.79 -61.24
C ASN A 174 6.49 6.72 -60.35
N GLN A 175 7.56 7.16 -60.98
CA GLN A 175 8.89 7.39 -60.50
C GLN A 175 8.87 8.75 -59.80
N GLU A 176 8.61 8.79 -58.49
CA GLU A 176 8.82 10.01 -57.70
C GLU A 176 10.24 10.01 -57.11
N ALA A 177 11.09 10.69 -57.88
CA ALA A 177 12.11 11.63 -57.44
C ALA A 177 12.47 11.61 -55.95
N ALA A 178 13.70 11.14 -55.69
CA ALA A 178 14.50 11.52 -54.55
C ALA A 178 14.51 13.04 -54.35
N THR A 179 13.78 13.53 -53.36
CA THR A 179 14.02 14.83 -52.74
C THR A 179 14.74 14.60 -51.43
N ASN A 180 16.07 14.50 -51.55
CA ASN A 180 17.00 14.79 -50.47
C ASN A 180 16.78 16.24 -50.03
N GLY A 181 16.16 16.42 -48.86
CA GLY A 181 15.91 17.73 -48.28
C GLY A 181 15.18 17.65 -46.95
N GLY A 182 15.34 16.55 -46.21
CA GLY A 182 14.80 16.42 -44.86
C GLY A 182 15.75 17.08 -43.87
N THR A 183 15.63 18.39 -43.70
CA THR A 183 16.16 19.11 -42.54
C THR A 183 15.54 18.44 -41.31
N GLN A 184 16.23 17.46 -40.72
CA GLN A 184 15.87 16.99 -39.39
C GLN A 184 15.92 18.24 -38.50
N PRO A 185 14.80 18.65 -37.89
CA PRO A 185 14.86 19.71 -36.90
C PRO A 185 15.79 19.17 -35.82
N LEU A 186 16.97 19.76 -35.77
CA LEU A 186 17.95 19.59 -34.72
C LEU A 186 17.29 20.20 -33.48
N LEU A 187 16.35 19.44 -32.91
CA LEU A 187 15.73 19.71 -31.64
C LEU A 187 16.84 19.43 -30.64
N GLU A 188 17.70 20.43 -30.49
CA GLU A 188 18.79 20.50 -29.53
C GLU A 188 18.17 20.11 -28.20
N ALA A 189 18.40 18.85 -27.81
CA ALA A 189 17.74 18.23 -26.69
C ALA A 189 18.25 18.97 -25.46
N ASN A 190 17.43 19.92 -25.00
CA ASN A 190 17.80 20.81 -23.91
C ASN A 190 18.25 19.94 -22.73
N PRO A 191 19.55 19.96 -22.36
CA PRO A 191 20.11 19.01 -21.40
C PRO A 191 19.38 19.08 -20.05
N ASP A 192 18.86 20.26 -19.72
CA ASP A 192 18.06 20.53 -18.53
C ASP A 192 16.72 19.75 -18.52
N LEU A 193 16.08 19.56 -19.68
CA LEU A 193 14.83 18.79 -19.77
C LEU A 193 15.07 17.29 -19.60
N ALA A 194 16.22 16.77 -20.07
CA ALA A 194 16.61 15.38 -19.88
C ALA A 194 16.98 15.09 -18.42
N GLU A 195 17.60 16.05 -17.72
CA GLU A 195 17.88 15.96 -16.30
C GLU A 195 16.60 16.06 -15.46
N LEU A 196 15.68 16.98 -15.80
CA LEU A 196 14.37 17.08 -15.17
C LEU A 196 13.57 15.79 -15.37
N LYS A 197 13.52 15.21 -16.59
CA LYS A 197 12.87 13.91 -16.82
C LYS A 197 13.49 12.79 -16.01
N ARG A 198 14.83 12.72 -15.90
CA ARG A 198 15.52 11.73 -15.05
C ARG A 198 15.22 11.92 -13.56
N MET A 199 15.08 13.16 -13.11
CA MET A 199 14.69 13.47 -11.73
C MET A 199 13.22 13.09 -11.49
N LEU A 200 12.30 13.47 -12.40
CA LEU A 200 10.88 13.14 -12.33
C LEU A 200 10.65 11.63 -12.37
N LEU A 201 11.39 10.90 -13.20
CA LEU A 201 11.33 9.43 -13.25
C LEU A 201 11.87 8.81 -11.95
N ARG A 202 12.94 9.36 -11.36
CA ARG A 202 13.44 8.93 -10.04
C ARG A 202 12.41 9.18 -8.94
N ILE A 203 11.77 10.34 -8.93
CA ILE A 203 10.70 10.69 -7.98
C ILE A 203 9.50 9.76 -8.20
N MET A 204 9.06 9.55 -9.44
CA MET A 204 7.95 8.64 -9.76
C MET A 204 8.25 7.18 -9.41
N ARG A 205 9.48 6.69 -9.65
CA ARG A 205 9.90 5.35 -9.26
C ARG A 205 9.94 5.20 -7.74
N SER A 206 10.40 6.23 -7.04
CA SER A 206 10.42 6.30 -5.58
C SER A 206 9.01 6.35 -4.98
N LEU A 207 8.10 7.11 -5.59
CA LEU A 207 6.68 7.15 -5.26
C LEU A 207 6.01 5.81 -5.56
N GLN A 208 6.31 5.18 -6.71
CA GLN A 208 5.76 3.88 -7.12
C GLN A 208 6.04 2.81 -6.08
N VAL A 209 7.30 2.67 -5.63
CA VAL A 209 7.72 1.73 -4.59
C VAL A 209 6.84 1.83 -3.35
N GLY A 210 6.44 3.04 -3.00
CA GLY A 210 5.62 3.29 -1.84
C GLY A 210 4.18 2.85 -1.92
N PHE A 211 3.62 2.88 -3.11
CA PHE A 211 2.21 2.56 -3.36
C PHE A 211 1.93 1.04 -3.37
N TYR A 212 2.96 0.19 -3.32
CA TYR A 212 2.81 -1.25 -3.59
C TYR A 212 2.48 -2.13 -2.38
N SER A 213 2.83 -1.76 -1.14
CA SER A 213 2.62 -2.67 0.00
C SER A 213 1.13 -2.87 0.31
N ASP A 214 0.31 -1.82 0.15
CA ASP A 214 -1.14 -1.88 0.37
C ASP A 214 -1.88 -0.77 -0.41
N PRO A 215 -2.01 -0.91 -1.74
CA PRO A 215 -2.68 0.10 -2.58
C PRO A 215 -4.16 0.27 -2.22
N LEU A 216 -4.78 -0.77 -1.67
CA LEU A 216 -6.19 -0.75 -1.31
C LEU A 216 -6.40 0.09 -0.05
N GLY A 217 -5.69 -0.23 1.03
CA GLY A 217 -5.77 0.52 2.29
C GLY A 217 -5.38 1.99 2.11
N PHE A 218 -4.28 2.27 1.41
CA PHE A 218 -3.87 3.64 1.14
C PHE A 218 -4.84 4.36 0.19
N GLY A 219 -5.35 3.68 -0.84
CA GLY A 219 -6.34 4.24 -1.76
C GLY A 219 -7.62 4.67 -1.06
N PHE A 220 -8.13 3.86 -0.13
CA PHE A 220 -9.28 4.20 0.70
C PHE A 220 -9.01 5.41 1.61
N LEU A 221 -7.84 5.47 2.25
CA LEU A 221 -7.44 6.63 3.06
C LEU A 221 -7.49 7.91 2.23
N VAL A 222 -6.82 7.92 1.07
CA VAL A 222 -6.77 9.08 0.17
C VAL A 222 -8.17 9.48 -0.28
N LEU A 223 -9.04 8.51 -0.58
CA LEU A 223 -10.43 8.77 -0.92
C LEU A 223 -11.18 9.44 0.23
N LEU A 224 -11.04 8.96 1.47
CA LEU A 224 -11.65 9.55 2.66
C LEU A 224 -11.19 10.99 2.89
N TYR A 225 -9.88 11.25 2.80
CA TYR A 225 -9.34 12.61 2.87
C TYR A 225 -9.87 13.51 1.74
N GLY A 226 -10.08 12.94 0.55
CA GLY A 226 -10.72 13.65 -0.56
C GLY A 226 -12.16 14.06 -0.26
N VAL A 227 -12.96 13.13 0.29
CA VAL A 227 -14.34 13.41 0.74
C VAL A 227 -14.36 14.48 1.83
N ILE A 228 -13.54 14.35 2.86
CA ILE A 228 -13.42 15.32 3.95
C ILE A 228 -13.06 16.70 3.39
N SER A 229 -12.09 16.78 2.48
CA SER A 229 -11.67 18.03 1.86
C SER A 229 -12.80 18.71 1.07
N CYS A 230 -13.67 17.91 0.42
CA CYS A 230 -14.87 18.41 -0.25
C CYS A 230 -15.98 18.86 0.73
N CYS A 231 -15.98 18.37 1.98
CA CYS A 231 -16.88 18.82 3.04
C CYS A 231 -16.46 20.14 3.69
N LEU A 232 -15.17 20.50 3.63
CA LEU A 232 -14.65 21.71 4.28
C LEU A 232 -15.34 23.02 3.86
N PRO A 233 -15.68 23.27 2.57
CA PRO A 233 -16.43 24.47 2.21
C PRO A 233 -17.82 24.51 2.86
N TRP A 234 -18.53 23.39 2.91
CA TRP A 234 -19.82 23.34 3.58
C TRP A 234 -19.66 23.70 5.07
N LEU A 235 -18.70 23.08 5.75
CA LEU A 235 -18.39 23.39 7.15
C LEU A 235 -18.04 24.86 7.36
N TYR A 236 -17.10 25.43 6.60
CA TYR A 236 -16.58 26.77 6.86
C TYR A 236 -17.42 27.91 6.28
N PHE A 237 -18.25 27.68 5.27
CA PHE A 237 -19.12 28.72 4.71
C PHE A 237 -20.53 28.71 5.30
N ILE A 238 -21.08 27.54 5.60
CA ILE A 238 -22.47 27.39 6.05
C ILE A 238 -22.49 27.16 7.57
N GLU A 239 -21.71 26.21 8.06
CA GLU A 239 -21.78 25.74 9.46
C GLU A 239 -20.73 26.37 10.38
N SER A 240 -20.08 27.45 9.93
CA SER A 240 -19.00 28.10 10.70
C SER A 240 -19.44 28.76 12.01
N THR A 241 -20.74 28.91 12.23
CA THR A 241 -21.33 29.43 13.47
C THR A 241 -22.22 28.41 14.17
N SER A 242 -22.23 27.16 13.69
CA SER A 242 -23.04 26.08 14.26
C SER A 242 -22.60 25.82 15.71
N GLY A 243 -23.58 25.76 16.62
CA GLY A 243 -23.36 25.58 18.05
C GLY A 243 -22.67 26.74 18.80
N HIS A 244 -22.29 27.83 18.13
CA HIS A 244 -21.58 28.94 18.78
C HIS A 244 -22.50 29.87 19.57
N LYS A 245 -22.12 30.24 20.80
CA LYS A 245 -22.82 31.21 21.65
C LYS A 245 -22.11 32.56 21.62
N GLU A 246 -22.85 33.62 21.29
CA GLU A 246 -22.29 34.98 21.25
C GLU A 246 -21.66 35.38 22.60
N GLY A 247 -20.47 35.97 22.54
CA GLY A 247 -19.71 36.37 23.73
C GLY A 247 -18.86 35.26 24.37
N CYS A 248 -18.97 34.02 23.89
CA CYS A 248 -18.14 32.91 24.35
C CYS A 248 -16.98 32.64 23.38
N ALA A 249 -15.75 32.98 23.78
CA ALA A 249 -14.57 32.65 22.97
C ALA A 249 -14.29 31.15 22.97
N VAL A 250 -13.87 30.60 21.83
CA VAL A 250 -13.46 29.19 21.70
C VAL A 250 -11.98 29.16 21.30
N PRO A 251 -11.06 29.26 22.28
CA PRO A 251 -9.63 29.32 21.98
C PRO A 251 -9.12 27.99 21.42
N ILE A 252 -8.48 28.01 20.25
CA ILE A 252 -7.60 26.95 19.77
C ILE A 252 -6.15 27.24 20.16
N PHE A 253 -5.39 26.19 20.41
CA PHE A 253 -3.98 26.30 20.72
C PHE A 253 -3.10 25.85 19.55
N LEU A 254 -2.45 26.81 18.89
CA LEU A 254 -1.49 26.58 17.80
C LEU A 254 -0.32 27.56 17.94
N PHE A 255 0.75 27.13 18.62
CA PHE A 255 1.90 27.97 19.02
C PHE A 255 1.51 29.26 19.78
N GLY A 256 0.30 29.30 20.32
CA GLY A 256 -0.38 30.48 20.87
C GLY A 256 -1.88 30.22 20.94
N THR A 257 -2.62 31.06 21.66
CA THR A 257 -4.07 30.95 21.75
C THR A 257 -4.74 31.86 20.72
N TRP A 258 -5.61 31.29 19.90
CA TRP A 258 -6.37 32.01 18.89
C TRP A 258 -7.84 31.72 19.08
N ASP A 259 -8.71 32.72 19.01
CA ASP A 259 -10.15 32.46 19.00
C ASP A 259 -10.56 31.90 17.64
N MET A 260 -11.18 30.71 17.64
CA MET A 260 -11.64 30.03 16.43
C MET A 260 -12.65 30.89 15.64
N PHE A 261 -13.38 31.77 16.32
CA PHE A 261 -14.38 32.67 15.73
C PHE A 261 -13.79 34.05 15.39
N ASN A 262 -12.47 34.23 15.53
CA ASN A 262 -11.82 35.43 15.05
C ASN A 262 -12.05 35.60 13.53
N LYS A 263 -12.48 36.79 13.11
CA LYS A 263 -12.79 37.11 11.71
C LYS A 263 -11.64 36.77 10.75
N HIS A 264 -10.39 37.05 11.12
CA HIS A 264 -9.24 36.77 10.28
C HIS A 264 -8.98 35.26 10.15
N TRP A 265 -9.16 34.51 11.23
CA TRP A 265 -9.04 33.06 11.23
C TRP A 265 -10.12 32.39 10.37
N GLN A 266 -11.37 32.83 10.48
CA GLN A 266 -12.45 32.31 9.63
C GLN A 266 -12.23 32.62 8.13
N ILE A 267 -11.74 33.81 7.79
CA ILE A 267 -11.38 34.14 6.40
C ILE A 267 -10.28 33.21 5.90
N PHE A 268 -9.24 33.00 6.72
CA PHE A 268 -8.16 32.06 6.40
C PHE A 268 -8.69 30.65 6.14
N LEU A 269 -9.53 30.10 7.03
CA LEU A 269 -10.12 28.77 6.86
C LEU A 269 -10.99 28.67 5.60
N LYS A 270 -11.80 29.69 5.29
CA LYS A 270 -12.62 29.75 4.07
C LYS A 270 -11.79 29.71 2.79
N VAL A 271 -10.67 30.45 2.75
CA VAL A 271 -9.74 30.42 1.60
C VAL A 271 -9.13 29.04 1.44
N PHE A 272 -8.65 28.43 2.53
CA PHE A 272 -8.10 27.08 2.52
C PHE A 272 -9.14 26.02 2.12
N ALA A 273 -10.40 26.21 2.50
CA ALA A 273 -11.50 25.31 2.12
C ALA A 273 -11.68 25.23 0.60
N VAL A 274 -11.62 26.37 -0.10
CA VAL A 274 -11.75 26.43 -1.57
C VAL A 274 -10.60 25.70 -2.26
N LEU A 275 -9.36 25.92 -1.79
CA LEU A 275 -8.19 25.17 -2.27
C LEU A 275 -8.33 23.67 -1.96
N GLY A 276 -8.89 23.36 -0.79
CA GLY A 276 -9.19 22.00 -0.34
C GLY A 276 -10.10 21.24 -1.31
N VAL A 277 -11.06 21.87 -1.98
CA VAL A 277 -11.92 21.19 -2.98
C VAL A 277 -11.11 20.70 -4.18
N LEU A 278 -10.20 21.52 -4.69
CA LEU A 278 -9.36 21.16 -5.83
C LEU A 278 -8.45 19.98 -5.48
N LEU A 279 -7.82 20.03 -4.30
CA LEU A 279 -7.02 18.93 -3.76
C LEU A 279 -7.88 17.70 -3.47
N GLY A 280 -9.08 17.88 -2.95
CA GLY A 280 -10.04 16.83 -2.63
C GLY A 280 -10.49 16.07 -3.87
N ALA A 281 -10.80 16.78 -4.96
CA ALA A 281 -11.11 16.17 -6.25
C ALA A 281 -9.92 15.35 -6.79
N LEU A 282 -8.69 15.88 -6.67
CA LEU A 282 -7.48 15.15 -7.06
C LEU A 282 -7.29 13.89 -6.21
N TYR A 283 -7.51 13.97 -4.89
CA TYR A 283 -7.45 12.83 -3.98
C TYR A 283 -8.52 11.78 -4.29
N ILE A 284 -9.75 12.19 -4.59
CA ILE A 284 -10.80 11.23 -4.99
C ILE A 284 -10.39 10.48 -6.26
N LEU A 285 -9.86 11.17 -7.28
CA LEU A 285 -9.40 10.54 -8.51
C LEU A 285 -8.22 9.58 -8.25
N LEU A 286 -7.22 10.02 -7.50
CA LEU A 286 -6.03 9.23 -7.17
C LEU A 286 -6.40 8.01 -6.30
N GLY A 287 -7.19 8.22 -5.25
CA GLY A 287 -7.67 7.17 -4.35
C GLY A 287 -8.52 6.14 -5.10
N SER A 288 -9.42 6.58 -5.97
CA SER A 288 -10.24 5.68 -6.81
C SER A 288 -9.38 4.85 -7.76
N TYR A 289 -8.39 5.47 -8.41
CA TYR A 289 -7.43 4.77 -9.26
C TYR A 289 -6.63 3.71 -8.48
N MET A 290 -6.18 4.05 -7.26
CA MET A 290 -5.44 3.13 -6.39
C MET A 290 -6.30 1.95 -5.91
N VAL A 291 -7.55 2.20 -5.51
CA VAL A 291 -8.50 1.15 -5.13
C VAL A 291 -8.76 0.22 -6.32
N TYR A 292 -9.05 0.77 -7.50
CA TYR A 292 -9.24 -0.02 -8.72
C TYR A 292 -8.02 -0.90 -9.02
N ARG A 293 -6.81 -0.32 -8.96
CA ARG A 293 -5.56 -1.05 -9.19
C ARG A 293 -5.33 -2.12 -8.13
N GLY A 294 -5.60 -1.83 -6.87
CA GLY A 294 -5.49 -2.79 -5.77
C GLY A 294 -6.41 -3.99 -5.96
N ILE A 295 -7.66 -3.77 -6.35
CA ILE A 295 -8.62 -4.84 -6.67
C ILE A 295 -8.13 -5.68 -7.86
N LYS A 296 -7.62 -5.03 -8.92
CA LYS A 296 -7.08 -5.73 -10.09
C LYS A 296 -5.88 -6.62 -9.72
N MET A 297 -4.92 -6.08 -8.97
CA MET A 297 -3.76 -6.86 -8.51
C MET A 297 -4.17 -8.02 -7.62
N TRP A 298 -5.15 -7.83 -6.74
CA TRP A 298 -5.65 -8.91 -5.89
C TRP A 298 -6.28 -10.05 -6.71
N LYS A 299 -7.02 -9.71 -7.77
CA LYS A 299 -7.60 -10.70 -8.70
C LYS A 299 -6.51 -11.46 -9.46
N GLU A 300 -5.50 -10.77 -9.98
CA GLU A 300 -4.36 -11.40 -10.66
C GLU A 300 -3.60 -12.33 -9.71
N TYR A 301 -3.32 -11.88 -8.49
CA TYR A 301 -2.66 -12.69 -7.47
C TYR A 301 -3.45 -13.96 -7.11
N ALA A 302 -4.78 -13.86 -6.98
CA ALA A 302 -5.64 -15.00 -6.73
C ALA A 302 -5.55 -16.05 -7.86
N LEU A 303 -5.59 -15.59 -9.13
CA LEU A 303 -5.44 -16.47 -10.29
C LEU A 303 -4.05 -17.12 -10.36
N THR A 304 -2.99 -16.36 -10.08
CA THR A 304 -1.62 -16.91 -10.01
C THR A 304 -1.50 -17.95 -8.91
N LEU A 305 -2.08 -17.69 -7.73
CA LEU A 305 -2.07 -18.63 -6.61
C LEU A 305 -2.80 -19.94 -6.95
N GLU A 306 -3.93 -19.87 -7.65
CA GLU A 306 -4.65 -21.05 -8.15
C GLU A 306 -3.80 -21.84 -9.15
N SER A 307 -3.16 -21.16 -10.11
CA SER A 307 -2.26 -21.82 -11.08
C SER A 307 -1.06 -22.50 -10.41
N MET A 308 -0.50 -21.90 -9.35
CA MET A 308 0.61 -22.48 -8.59
C MET A 308 0.17 -23.72 -7.79
N LYS A 309 -1.03 -23.68 -7.21
CA LYS A 309 -1.62 -24.86 -6.55
C LYS A 309 -1.79 -25.99 -7.56
N GLU A 310 -2.33 -25.70 -8.74
CA GLU A 310 -2.53 -26.71 -9.79
C GLU A 310 -1.21 -27.34 -10.28
N ARG A 311 -0.16 -26.53 -10.47
CA ARG A 311 1.19 -27.03 -10.79
C ARG A 311 1.76 -27.92 -9.69
N ARG A 312 1.63 -27.52 -8.41
CA ARG A 312 2.08 -28.35 -7.28
C ARG A 312 1.32 -29.66 -7.19
N TYR A 313 -0.01 -29.65 -7.36
CA TYR A 313 -0.81 -30.87 -7.39
C TYR A 313 -0.41 -31.79 -8.54
N SER A 314 -0.15 -31.23 -9.73
CA SER A 314 0.30 -32.00 -10.89
C SER A 314 1.68 -32.62 -10.68
N GLY A 315 2.64 -31.88 -10.11
CA GLY A 315 3.97 -32.38 -9.78
C GLY A 315 3.95 -33.51 -8.73
N ILE A 316 3.15 -33.34 -7.67
CA ILE A 316 2.97 -34.39 -6.64
C ILE A 316 2.32 -35.65 -7.25
N LYS A 317 1.37 -35.48 -8.18
CA LYS A 317 0.72 -36.60 -8.88
C LYS A 317 1.72 -37.37 -9.75
N LEU A 318 2.64 -36.67 -10.43
CA LEU A 318 3.69 -37.28 -11.25
C LEU A 318 4.70 -38.06 -10.41
N LEU A 319 5.19 -37.47 -9.31
CA LEU A 319 6.07 -38.16 -8.36
C LEU A 319 5.41 -39.41 -7.76
N ARG A 320 4.11 -39.37 -7.45
CA ARG A 320 3.39 -40.54 -6.95
C ARG A 320 3.30 -41.66 -8.00
N LEU A 321 3.17 -41.32 -9.29
CA LEU A 321 3.18 -42.29 -10.38
C LEU A 321 4.56 -42.94 -10.56
N ASP A 322 5.64 -42.16 -10.49
CA ASP A 322 7.01 -42.67 -10.63
C ASP A 322 7.40 -43.58 -9.46
N VAL A 323 7.06 -43.20 -8.22
CA VAL A 323 7.24 -44.07 -7.05
C VAL A 323 6.43 -45.36 -7.19
N GLY A 324 5.21 -45.29 -7.72
CA GLY A 324 4.38 -46.47 -8.02
C GLY A 324 4.97 -47.37 -9.11
N ASN A 325 5.61 -46.81 -10.12
CA ASN A 325 6.30 -47.55 -11.18
C ASN A 325 7.57 -48.22 -10.65
N PHE A 326 8.36 -47.49 -9.87
CA PHE A 326 9.56 -48.00 -9.23
C PHE A 326 9.26 -49.15 -8.27
N LYS A 327 8.20 -49.01 -7.46
CA LYS A 327 7.73 -50.07 -6.56
C LYS A 327 7.30 -51.33 -7.34
N ARG A 328 6.55 -51.17 -8.44
CA ARG A 328 6.16 -52.30 -9.31
C ARG A 328 7.36 -52.98 -9.97
N ALA A 329 8.38 -52.24 -10.36
CA ALA A 329 9.61 -52.79 -10.91
C ALA A 329 10.39 -53.61 -9.88
N LEU A 330 10.47 -53.14 -8.63
CA LEU A 330 11.05 -53.87 -7.50
C LEU A 330 10.29 -55.16 -7.16
N ASP A 331 8.96 -55.08 -7.09
CA ASP A 331 8.12 -56.24 -6.76
C ASP A 331 8.12 -57.29 -7.89
N GLY A 332 8.24 -56.87 -9.15
CA GLY A 332 8.33 -57.75 -10.33
C GLY A 332 9.70 -58.43 -10.52
N GLY A 333 10.77 -57.90 -9.93
CA GLY A 333 12.12 -58.47 -10.00
C GLY A 333 12.31 -59.74 -9.17
N LYS A 334 11.38 -60.07 -8.26
CA LYS A 334 11.54 -61.17 -7.30
C LYS A 334 11.29 -62.59 -7.86
N THR A 335 10.92 -62.72 -9.15
CA THR A 335 10.45 -63.99 -9.73
C THR A 335 11.14 -64.46 -11.02
N ARG A 336 12.23 -63.82 -11.47
CA ARG A 336 12.97 -64.32 -12.65
C ARG A 336 14.47 -64.36 -12.42
N ALA A 337 15.01 -65.57 -12.28
CA ALA A 337 16.42 -65.86 -12.41
C ALA A 337 16.82 -65.82 -13.90
N VAL A 338 17.45 -64.73 -14.34
CA VAL A 338 18.08 -64.51 -15.66
C VAL A 338 19.35 -63.68 -15.40
N PRO A 339 20.47 -63.85 -16.13
CA PRO A 339 21.81 -63.63 -15.60
C PRO A 339 22.13 -62.12 -15.45
N GLU A 340 22.15 -61.67 -14.20
CA GLU A 340 22.14 -60.27 -13.76
C GLU A 340 23.49 -59.54 -13.86
N THR A 341 24.59 -60.22 -14.17
CA THR A 341 25.91 -59.60 -14.02
C THR A 341 26.21 -58.59 -15.13
N GLN A 342 25.90 -58.90 -16.39
CA GLN A 342 26.33 -58.06 -17.51
C GLN A 342 25.57 -56.71 -17.60
N MET A 343 24.28 -56.72 -17.25
CA MET A 343 23.46 -55.50 -17.22
C MET A 343 23.80 -54.62 -16.00
N ALA A 344 24.13 -55.22 -14.86
CA ALA A 344 24.62 -54.50 -13.68
C ALA A 344 26.00 -53.85 -13.92
N TYR A 345 26.90 -54.52 -14.64
CA TYR A 345 28.19 -53.95 -15.03
C TYR A 345 28.03 -52.75 -15.98
N GLN A 346 27.05 -52.79 -16.89
CA GLN A 346 26.79 -51.69 -17.82
C GLN A 346 26.15 -50.48 -17.12
N GLN A 347 25.26 -50.73 -16.14
CA GLN A 347 24.71 -49.69 -15.26
C GLN A 347 25.78 -49.08 -14.33
N LEU A 348 26.70 -49.89 -13.81
CA LEU A 348 27.82 -49.42 -12.99
C LEU A 348 28.82 -48.60 -13.80
N ALA A 349 29.14 -49.02 -15.03
CA ALA A 349 30.02 -48.28 -15.93
C ALA A 349 29.43 -46.91 -16.32
N THR A 350 28.12 -46.83 -16.54
CA THR A 350 27.43 -45.55 -16.77
C THR A 350 27.41 -44.68 -15.51
N ALA A 351 27.25 -45.27 -14.33
CA ALA A 351 27.34 -44.54 -13.06
C ALA A 351 28.77 -44.00 -12.79
N ILE A 352 29.82 -44.77 -13.12
CA ILE A 352 31.22 -44.34 -12.94
C ILE A 352 31.61 -43.25 -13.94
N GLN A 353 31.18 -43.35 -15.21
CA GLN A 353 31.40 -42.26 -16.17
C GLN A 353 30.63 -40.99 -15.81
N TRP A 354 29.43 -41.13 -15.25
CA TRP A 354 28.68 -40.01 -14.70
C TRP A 354 29.42 -39.37 -13.51
N ALA A 355 29.96 -40.18 -12.60
CA ALA A 355 30.74 -39.71 -11.44
C ALA A 355 32.05 -39.01 -11.83
N ARG A 356 32.78 -39.47 -12.85
CA ARG A 356 34.01 -38.81 -13.31
C ARG A 356 33.76 -37.47 -14.01
N ARG A 357 32.65 -37.33 -14.75
CA ARG A 357 32.20 -36.03 -15.28
C ARG A 357 31.76 -35.07 -14.17
N GLN A 358 31.26 -35.59 -13.05
CA GLN A 358 30.97 -34.80 -11.85
C GLN A 358 32.26 -34.30 -11.16
N GLU A 359 33.34 -35.09 -11.13
CA GLU A 359 34.64 -34.63 -10.57
C GLU A 359 35.33 -33.55 -11.43
N GLU A 360 35.30 -33.67 -12.76
CA GLU A 360 35.85 -32.63 -13.65
C GLU A 360 35.01 -31.35 -13.63
N ALA A 361 33.68 -31.49 -13.54
CA ALA A 361 32.78 -30.37 -13.24
C ALA A 361 33.10 -29.75 -11.86
N ALA A 362 33.45 -30.55 -10.85
CA ALA A 362 33.81 -30.06 -9.52
C ALA A 362 35.11 -29.22 -9.48
N ALA A 363 36.05 -29.44 -10.41
CA ALA A 363 37.27 -28.63 -10.52
C ALA A 363 37.03 -27.29 -11.26
N GLU A 364 36.14 -27.28 -12.26
CA GLU A 364 35.60 -26.05 -12.86
C GLU A 364 34.73 -25.29 -11.84
N ASP A 365 34.00 -26.02 -11.00
CA ASP A 365 33.22 -25.49 -9.88
C ASP A 365 34.10 -24.78 -8.85
N GLU A 366 35.39 -25.11 -8.68
CA GLU A 366 36.25 -24.40 -7.73
C GLU A 366 36.59 -22.97 -8.22
N LYS A 367 36.83 -22.79 -9.52
CA LYS A 367 37.00 -21.45 -10.12
C LYS A 367 35.68 -20.68 -10.14
N GLN A 368 34.59 -21.36 -10.47
CA GLN A 368 33.25 -20.78 -10.42
C GLN A 368 32.88 -20.39 -8.98
N ALA A 369 33.27 -21.18 -7.97
CA ALA A 369 33.07 -20.89 -6.56
C ALA A 369 33.83 -19.65 -6.11
N ARG A 370 35.10 -19.44 -6.55
CA ARG A 370 35.83 -18.20 -6.24
C ARG A 370 35.16 -16.97 -6.85
N ASN A 371 34.74 -17.05 -8.12
CA ASN A 371 33.98 -15.97 -8.76
C ASN A 371 32.63 -15.72 -8.08
N LEU A 372 31.94 -16.77 -7.63
CA LEU A 372 30.70 -16.66 -6.86
C LEU A 372 30.93 -16.03 -5.49
N VAL A 373 32.02 -16.36 -4.79
CA VAL A 373 32.38 -15.75 -3.50
C VAL A 373 32.73 -14.28 -3.69
N GLU A 374 33.47 -13.91 -4.73
CA GLU A 374 33.76 -12.49 -5.03
C GLU A 374 32.46 -11.73 -5.36
N ARG A 375 31.59 -12.30 -6.21
CA ARG A 375 30.29 -11.72 -6.56
C ARG A 375 29.39 -11.60 -5.33
N ALA A 376 29.35 -12.61 -4.47
CA ALA A 376 28.61 -12.60 -3.20
C ALA A 376 29.15 -11.54 -2.23
N SER A 377 30.48 -11.36 -2.15
CA SER A 377 31.09 -10.33 -1.30
C SER A 377 30.73 -8.91 -1.76
N LYS A 378 30.76 -8.64 -3.07
CA LYS A 378 30.31 -7.35 -3.65
C LYS A 378 28.83 -7.11 -3.43
N LEU A 379 27.99 -8.13 -3.61
CA LEU A 379 26.56 -8.05 -3.31
C LEU A 379 26.32 -7.79 -1.82
N MET A 380 27.12 -8.40 -0.93
CA MET A 380 27.02 -8.20 0.51
C MET A 380 27.41 -6.78 0.92
N GLU A 381 28.46 -6.20 0.33
CA GLU A 381 28.85 -4.81 0.55
C GLU A 381 27.78 -3.83 0.06
N GLN A 382 27.24 -4.05 -1.15
CA GLN A 382 26.11 -3.27 -1.67
C GLN A 382 24.85 -3.38 -0.80
N TYR A 383 24.55 -4.59 -0.33
CA TYR A 383 23.45 -4.85 0.59
C TYR A 383 23.66 -4.10 1.91
N TRP A 384 24.88 -4.08 2.45
CA TRP A 384 25.19 -3.38 3.68
C TRP A 384 25.03 -1.86 3.53
N GLU A 385 25.56 -1.26 2.46
CA GLU A 385 25.39 0.18 2.19
C GLU A 385 23.93 0.57 2.01
N GLN A 386 23.16 -0.20 1.24
CA GLN A 386 21.74 0.06 1.01
C GLN A 386 20.92 -0.07 2.30
N ASN A 387 21.18 -1.09 3.12
CA ASN A 387 20.50 -1.25 4.40
C ASN A 387 20.88 -0.17 5.41
N PHE A 388 22.14 0.27 5.42
CA PHE A 388 22.57 1.37 6.28
C PHE A 388 21.85 2.67 5.91
N LEU A 389 21.82 3.04 4.62
CA LEU A 389 21.10 4.22 4.16
C LEU A 389 19.60 4.13 4.49
N LEU A 390 19.00 2.96 4.26
CA LEU A 390 17.60 2.71 4.59
C LEU A 390 17.33 2.86 6.09
N LEU A 391 18.21 2.36 6.95
CA LEU A 391 18.13 2.49 8.40
C LEU A 391 18.20 3.97 8.83
N VAL A 392 19.12 4.75 8.24
CA VAL A 392 19.23 6.20 8.51
C VAL A 392 17.96 6.94 8.07
N VAL A 393 17.47 6.68 6.86
CA VAL A 393 16.23 7.31 6.35
C VAL A 393 15.03 6.95 7.24
N ARG A 394 14.91 5.69 7.65
CA ARG A 394 13.86 5.25 8.60
C ARG A 394 13.99 5.94 9.95
N GLY A 395 15.21 6.08 10.48
CA GLY A 395 15.48 6.79 11.72
C GLY A 395 15.07 8.27 11.66
N VAL A 396 15.40 8.95 10.56
CA VAL A 396 15.01 10.36 10.33
C VAL A 396 13.49 10.50 10.22
N LEU A 397 12.84 9.62 9.44
CA LEU A 397 11.38 9.60 9.31
C LEU A 397 10.70 9.33 10.66
N PHE A 398 11.21 8.36 11.42
CA PHE A 398 10.71 8.04 12.75
C PHE A 398 10.76 9.25 13.67
N VAL A 399 11.91 9.94 13.77
CA VAL A 399 12.06 11.14 14.60
C VAL A 399 11.11 12.26 14.14
N GLY A 400 11.00 12.50 12.83
CA GLY A 400 10.11 13.52 12.28
C GLY A 400 8.63 13.26 12.59
N LEU A 401 8.17 12.01 12.45
CA LEU A 401 6.81 11.61 12.77
C LEU A 401 6.54 11.59 14.29
N ALA A 402 7.53 11.19 15.09
CA ALA A 402 7.41 11.18 16.54
C ALA A 402 7.27 12.61 17.09
N VAL A 403 8.10 13.53 16.62
CA VAL A 403 8.04 14.94 17.03
C VAL A 403 6.76 15.61 16.53
N SER A 404 6.42 15.47 15.25
CA SER A 404 5.21 16.09 14.69
C SER A 404 3.94 15.54 15.33
N GLY A 405 3.86 14.22 15.55
CA GLY A 405 2.75 13.59 16.25
C GLY A 405 2.62 14.07 17.69
N SER A 406 3.72 14.08 18.45
CA SER A 406 3.72 14.56 19.84
C SER A 406 3.30 16.02 19.96
N LEU A 407 3.76 16.89 19.05
CA LEU A 407 3.36 18.30 19.01
C LEU A 407 1.87 18.45 18.73
N SER A 408 1.33 17.66 17.81
CA SER A 408 -0.07 17.72 17.43
C SER A 408 -0.97 17.19 18.55
N ILE A 409 -0.58 16.11 19.24
CA ILE A 409 -1.23 15.64 20.48
C ILE A 409 -1.25 16.77 21.50
N TRP A 410 -0.11 17.41 21.74
CA TRP A 410 -0.02 18.51 22.69
C TRP A 410 -0.92 19.70 22.33
N PHE A 411 -1.03 20.07 21.05
CA PHE A 411 -1.93 21.13 20.59
C PHE A 411 -3.41 20.79 20.83
N ILE A 412 -3.80 19.55 20.58
CA ILE A 412 -5.18 19.09 20.77
C ILE A 412 -5.51 19.06 22.27
N GLU A 413 -4.65 18.46 23.09
CA GLU A 413 -4.83 18.40 24.54
C GLU A 413 -4.88 19.81 25.16
N LYS A 414 -4.00 20.72 24.70
CA LYS A 414 -4.04 22.12 25.16
C LYS A 414 -5.28 22.87 24.69
N THR A 415 -5.81 22.54 23.52
CA THR A 415 -7.08 23.12 23.05
C THR A 415 -8.25 22.64 23.92
N ILE A 416 -8.33 21.35 24.24
CA ILE A 416 -9.36 20.79 25.13
C ILE A 416 -9.26 21.42 26.54
N ASP A 417 -8.07 21.43 27.12
CA ASP A 417 -7.76 22.04 28.43
C ASP A 417 -8.17 23.52 28.50
N LYS A 418 -7.85 24.30 27.46
CA LYS A 418 -8.18 25.74 27.39
C LYS A 418 -9.66 26.05 27.25
N ASN A 419 -10.44 25.14 26.67
CA ASN A 419 -11.89 25.31 26.54
C ASN A 419 -12.65 24.76 27.76
N HIS A 420 -11.95 24.15 28.74
CA HIS A 420 -12.58 23.51 29.90
C HIS A 420 -13.73 22.58 29.50
N ILE A 421 -13.52 21.80 28.43
CA ILE A 421 -14.55 20.89 27.91
C ILE A 421 -14.72 19.77 28.93
N ASP A 422 -15.89 19.73 29.56
CA ASP A 422 -16.25 18.64 30.45
C ASP A 422 -16.78 17.47 29.62
N MET A 423 -16.28 16.28 29.95
CA MET A 423 -16.59 15.04 29.25
C MET A 423 -16.77 13.99 30.34
N ASP A 424 -17.67 13.05 30.12
CA ASP A 424 -17.77 11.92 31.03
C ASP A 424 -16.49 11.08 30.93
N ASP A 425 -15.63 11.21 31.95
CA ASP A 425 -14.34 10.54 32.07
C ASP A 425 -14.51 9.02 32.29
N ASP A 426 -15.72 8.55 32.57
CA ASP A 426 -15.99 7.12 32.68
C ASP A 426 -15.97 6.48 31.28
N LEU A 427 -14.98 5.62 31.04
CA LEU A 427 -14.89 4.79 29.82
C LEU A 427 -16.15 3.94 29.58
N GLY A 428 -16.91 3.63 30.64
CA GLY A 428 -18.18 2.91 30.56
C GLY A 428 -19.40 3.77 30.22
N SER A 429 -19.28 5.10 30.28
CA SER A 429 -20.40 6.01 30.02
C SER A 429 -20.85 6.01 28.57
N SER A 430 -19.92 5.77 27.63
CA SER A 430 -20.22 5.70 26.22
C SER A 430 -19.65 4.47 25.53
N ASN A 431 -20.54 3.76 24.83
CA ASN A 431 -20.18 2.63 23.99
C ASN A 431 -19.18 3.02 22.89
N GLY A 432 -19.26 4.24 22.34
CA GLY A 432 -18.37 4.69 21.27
C GLY A 432 -16.91 4.84 21.74
N GLN A 433 -16.70 5.37 22.95
CA GLN A 433 -15.37 5.46 23.58
C GLN A 433 -14.73 4.09 23.78
N LEU A 434 -15.46 3.17 24.42
CA LEU A 434 -15.00 1.81 24.68
C LEU A 434 -14.69 1.08 23.37
N LEU A 435 -15.51 1.30 22.35
CA LEU A 435 -15.36 0.67 21.06
C LEU A 435 -14.13 1.14 20.30
N ALA A 436 -13.92 2.45 20.21
CA ALA A 436 -12.74 3.03 19.58
C ALA A 436 -11.46 2.51 20.26
N LEU A 437 -11.46 2.50 21.61
CA LEU A 437 -10.34 1.99 22.39
C LEU A 437 -10.11 0.49 22.15
N LEU A 438 -11.16 -0.34 22.17
CA LEU A 438 -11.07 -1.77 21.93
C LEU A 438 -10.52 -2.08 20.53
N VAL A 439 -11.00 -1.37 19.50
CA VAL A 439 -10.50 -1.52 18.13
C VAL A 439 -9.01 -1.19 18.07
N ALA A 440 -8.56 -0.11 18.71
CA ALA A 440 -7.14 0.25 18.73
C ALA A 440 -6.29 -0.77 19.50
N VAL A 441 -6.75 -1.26 20.66
CA VAL A 441 -6.03 -2.27 21.45
C VAL A 441 -5.94 -3.60 20.70
N LEU A 442 -7.03 -4.09 20.11
CA LEU A 442 -7.03 -5.32 19.31
C LEU A 442 -6.14 -5.18 18.08
N THR A 443 -6.14 -4.00 17.46
CA THR A 443 -5.27 -3.68 16.34
C THR A 443 -3.80 -3.69 16.73
N ALA A 444 -3.46 -3.09 17.87
CA ALA A 444 -2.11 -3.11 18.42
C ALA A 444 -1.66 -4.52 18.80
N ALA A 445 -2.56 -5.31 19.41
CA ALA A 445 -2.29 -6.69 19.80
C ALA A 445 -2.15 -7.64 18.60
N ASN A 446 -2.79 -7.36 17.47
CA ASN A 446 -2.57 -8.10 16.22
C ASN A 446 -1.26 -7.72 15.52
N PHE A 447 -0.71 -6.53 15.81
CA PHE A 447 0.56 -6.07 15.25
C PHE A 447 1.76 -6.59 16.05
N LEU A 448 1.65 -6.66 17.39
CA LEU A 448 2.63 -7.24 18.30
C LEU A 448 2.66 -8.78 18.19
#